data_AF-A0A1V5P403-F1
#
_entry.id   AF-A0A1V5P403-F1
#
_cell.length_a   1.000
_cell.length_b   1.000
_cell.length_c   1.000
_cell.angle_alpha   90.00
_cell.angle_beta   90.00
_cell.angle_gamma   90.00
#
_symmetry.space_group_name_H-M   'P 1'
#
loop_
_entity.id
_entity.type
_entity.pdbx_description
1 polymer ?
#
loop_
_entity_poly.entity_id
_entity_poly.type
_entity_poly.pdbx_seq_one_letter_code
_entity_poly.pdbx_strand_id
1 'polypeptide(L)'
;MRQAKIDFNWGAGAPVPGIPADNFSARWSRNTGFAAGTYAFCIRADDGIRLWVDDVLLLDEWRISNGDLTICRDYTLTTGLHAIRVEYFEETGSALVKAWWQKQ
;
A
#
# COMPACT_ATOMS: atom_id res chain seq x y z
N MET A 1 -5.84 1.76 -17.93
CA MET A 1 -5.23 2.57 -16.85
C MET A 1 -5.33 1.77 -15.55
N ARG A 2 -4.23 1.59 -14.82
CA ARG A 2 -4.23 0.87 -13.54
C ARG A 2 -4.89 1.75 -12.49
N GLN A 3 -6.04 1.35 -11.96
CA GLN A 3 -6.77 2.16 -10.98
C GLN A 3 -6.10 1.99 -9.61
N ALA A 4 -5.27 2.95 -9.20
CA ALA A 4 -4.69 2.96 -7.86
C ALA A 4 -5.80 3.14 -6.82
N LYS A 5 -5.76 2.33 -5.75
CA LYS A 5 -6.74 2.38 -4.66
C LYS A 5 -6.26 3.22 -3.49
N ILE A 6 -4.94 3.37 -3.37
CA ILE A 6 -4.24 4.32 -2.52
C ILE A 6 -3.22 5.01 -3.43
N ASP A 7 -3.21 6.34 -3.47
CA ASP A 7 -2.29 7.14 -4.28
C ASP A 7 -2.07 8.50 -3.62
N PHE A 8 -1.05 8.58 -2.76
CA PHE A 8 -0.63 9.81 -2.11
C PHE A 8 0.84 10.07 -2.38
N ASN A 9 1.16 11.33 -2.65
CA ASN A 9 2.53 11.83 -2.74
C ASN A 9 2.56 13.14 -1.97
N TRP A 10 3.14 13.10 -0.78
CA TRP A 10 3.27 14.27 0.08
C TRP A 10 4.61 14.98 -0.15
N GLY A 11 5.58 14.34 -0.82
CA GLY A 11 6.94 14.86 -0.93
C GLY A 11 7.50 15.13 0.46
N ALA A 12 8.12 16.29 0.67
CA ALA A 12 8.61 16.71 2.00
C ALA A 12 7.51 17.28 2.92
N GLY A 13 6.24 17.02 2.64
CA GLY A 13 5.09 17.58 3.33
C GLY A 13 4.45 16.62 4.33
N ALA A 14 3.64 17.19 5.22
CA ALA A 14 2.82 16.41 6.16
C ALA A 14 1.58 15.82 5.47
N PRO A 15 1.08 14.66 5.94
CA PRO A 15 -0.10 14.04 5.37
C PRO A 15 -1.39 14.85 5.61
N VAL A 16 -1.46 15.49 6.79
CA VAL A 16 -2.54 16.38 7.22
C VAL A 16 -2.01 17.39 8.24
N PRO A 17 -2.69 18.54 8.45
CA PRO A 17 -2.33 19.48 9.51
C PRO A 17 -2.29 18.81 10.89
N GLY A 18 -1.28 19.15 11.69
CA GLY A 18 -1.11 18.59 13.05
C GLY A 18 -0.34 17.28 13.11
N ILE A 19 0.06 16.70 11.97
CA ILE A 19 1.01 15.59 11.89
C ILE A 19 2.35 16.15 11.37
N PRO A 20 3.50 15.74 11.93
CA PRO A 20 4.80 16.12 11.38
C PRO A 20 5.02 15.60 9.95
N ALA A 21 5.92 16.23 9.20
CA ALA A 21 6.30 15.77 7.85
C ALA A 21 7.10 14.45 7.88
N ASP A 22 7.84 14.22 8.96
CA ASP A 22 8.68 13.03 9.17
C ASP A 22 8.10 12.17 10.30
N ASN A 23 8.55 10.92 10.42
CA ASN A 23 8.22 10.01 11.52
C ASN A 23 6.70 9.78 11.71
N PHE A 24 5.97 9.60 10.62
CA PHE A 24 4.53 9.32 10.67
C PHE A 24 4.21 7.94 10.07
N SER A 25 3.00 7.47 10.33
CA SER A 25 2.47 6.25 9.73
C SER A 25 1.01 6.41 9.36
N ALA A 26 0.57 5.58 8.42
CA ALA A 26 -0.81 5.52 7.98
C ALA A 26 -1.26 4.07 7.81
N ARG A 27 -2.54 3.81 8.09
CA ARG A 27 -3.18 2.51 7.86
C ARG A 27 -4.49 2.71 7.15
N TRP A 28 -4.68 1.97 6.06
CA TRP A 28 -5.96 1.83 5.37
C TRP A 28 -6.49 0.42 5.58
N SER A 29 -7.79 0.30 5.81
CA SER A 29 -8.44 -1.00 5.99
C SER A 29 -9.82 -0.96 5.35
N ARG A 30 -10.13 -1.93 4.48
CA ARG A 30 -11.42 -2.00 3.79
C ARG A 30 -11.71 -3.42 3.32
N ASN A 31 -12.96 -3.85 3.45
CA ASN A 31 -13.46 -5.02 2.73
C ASN A 31 -13.77 -4.65 1.27
N THR A 32 -13.13 -5.33 0.33
CA THR A 32 -13.30 -5.08 -1.11
C THR A 32 -13.88 -6.31 -1.78
N GLY A 33 -14.87 -6.11 -2.65
CA GLY A 33 -15.44 -7.17 -3.46
C GLY A 33 -14.54 -7.55 -4.63
N PHE A 34 -14.28 -8.83 -4.80
CA PHE A 34 -13.54 -9.40 -5.93
C PHE A 34 -14.36 -10.47 -6.63
N ALA A 35 -14.14 -10.59 -7.95
CA ALA A 35 -14.49 -11.81 -8.67
C ALA A 35 -13.33 -12.81 -8.56
N ALA A 36 -13.63 -14.11 -8.55
CA ALA A 36 -12.60 -15.14 -8.52
C ALA A 36 -11.57 -14.98 -9.64
N GLY A 37 -10.30 -15.24 -9.31
CA GLY A 37 -9.17 -15.21 -10.24
C GLY A 37 -7.88 -14.71 -9.59
N THR A 38 -6.82 -14.69 -10.40
CA THR A 38 -5.51 -14.19 -10.00
C THR A 38 -5.44 -12.68 -10.19
N TYR A 39 -4.97 -11.98 -9.16
CA TYR A 39 -4.73 -10.54 -9.20
C TYR A 39 -3.26 -10.27 -8.91
N ALA A 40 -2.67 -9.36 -9.68
CA ALA A 40 -1.37 -8.79 -9.35
C ALA A 40 -1.58 -7.63 -8.36
N PHE A 41 -1.24 -7.85 -7.09
CA PHE A 41 -1.18 -6.81 -6.06
C PHE A 41 0.17 -6.12 -6.11
N CYS A 42 0.18 -4.80 -6.05
CA CYS A 42 1.38 -4.00 -6.13
C CYS A 42 1.37 -2.88 -5.11
N ILE A 43 2.55 -2.56 -4.60
CA ILE A 43 2.83 -1.44 -3.71
C ILE A 43 3.94 -0.59 -4.30
N ARG A 44 3.92 0.71 -4.00
CA ARG A 44 5.04 1.62 -4.19
C ARG A 44 5.13 2.55 -2.99
N ALA A 45 6.28 2.65 -2.35
CA ALA A 45 6.43 3.54 -1.20
C ALA A 45 7.85 4.05 -1.00
N ASP A 46 7.92 5.19 -0.32
CA ASP A 46 9.07 5.78 0.35
C ASP A 46 8.51 6.34 1.67
N ASP A 47 8.82 5.82 2.86
CA ASP A 47 9.62 4.62 3.18
C ASP A 47 8.82 3.29 3.10
N GLY A 48 8.55 2.67 4.25
CA GLY A 48 8.15 1.27 4.33
C GLY A 48 6.66 1.06 4.17
N ILE A 49 6.29 -0.07 3.55
CA ILE A 49 4.90 -0.42 3.30
C ILE A 49 4.67 -1.92 3.40
N ARG A 50 3.47 -2.30 3.84
CA ARG A 50 2.96 -3.68 3.87
C ARG A 50 1.55 -3.75 3.31
N LEU A 51 1.22 -4.87 2.68
CA LEU A 51 -0.14 -5.16 2.21
C LEU A 51 -0.57 -6.55 2.68
N TRP A 52 -1.77 -6.61 3.26
CA TRP A 52 -2.43 -7.84 3.67
C TRP A 52 -3.71 -8.09 2.87
N VAL A 53 -4.00 -9.36 2.63
CA VAL A 53 -5.25 -9.87 2.06
C VAL A 53 -5.76 -10.97 2.97
N ASP A 54 -6.94 -10.81 3.57
CA ASP A 54 -7.53 -11.75 4.55
C ASP A 54 -6.54 -12.16 5.66
N ASP A 55 -5.89 -11.14 6.25
CA ASP A 55 -4.83 -11.27 7.26
C ASP A 55 -3.55 -12.03 6.82
N VAL A 56 -3.48 -12.48 5.56
CA VAL A 56 -2.24 -12.97 4.95
C VAL A 56 -1.37 -11.76 4.56
N LEU A 57 -0.17 -11.66 5.13
CA LEU A 57 0.83 -10.67 4.75
C LEU A 57 1.40 -11.02 3.37
N LEU A 58 0.91 -10.35 2.34
CA LEU A 58 1.22 -10.67 0.95
C LEU A 58 2.48 -9.95 0.46
N LEU A 59 2.68 -8.71 0.91
CA LEU A 59 3.83 -7.87 0.56
C LEU A 59 4.37 -7.24 1.84
N ASP A 60 5.67 -7.41 2.09
CA ASP A 60 6.34 -6.89 3.28
C ASP A 60 7.65 -6.18 2.93
N GLU A 61 7.60 -4.86 2.87
CA GLU A 61 8.75 -3.98 2.68
C GLU A 61 8.79 -2.97 3.84
N TRP A 62 8.72 -3.46 5.07
CA TRP A 62 8.74 -2.64 6.27
C TRP A 62 10.16 -2.30 6.73
N ARG A 63 10.83 -1.48 5.93
CA ARG A 63 12.19 -1.00 6.17
C ARG A 63 12.32 0.40 5.60
N ILE A 64 13.28 1.14 6.14
CA ILE A 64 13.73 2.42 5.58
C ILE A 64 14.24 2.15 4.16
N SER A 65 13.87 2.99 3.21
CA SER A 65 14.28 2.88 1.82
C SER A 65 15.21 4.02 1.42
N ASN A 66 16.02 3.80 0.38
CA ASN A 66 16.85 4.86 -0.21
C ASN A 66 16.10 5.44 -1.41
N GLY A 67 14.92 6.01 -1.18
CA GLY A 67 13.96 6.40 -2.21
C GLY A 67 12.90 5.33 -2.49
N ASP A 68 12.05 5.56 -3.49
CA ASP A 68 10.86 4.76 -3.68
C ASP A 68 11.10 3.34 -4.23
N LEU A 69 10.49 2.35 -3.60
CA LEU A 69 10.47 0.96 -4.05
C LEU A 69 9.14 0.65 -4.73
N THR A 70 9.13 -0.19 -5.77
CA THR A 70 7.91 -0.81 -6.31
C THR A 70 8.04 -2.33 -6.34
N ILE A 71 7.05 -3.05 -5.79
CA ILE A 71 7.00 -4.51 -5.82
C ILE A 71 5.57 -5.00 -6.07
N CYS A 72 5.45 -6.13 -6.77
CA CYS A 72 4.20 -6.79 -7.04
C CYS A 72 4.26 -8.28 -6.69
N ARG A 73 3.10 -8.86 -6.34
CA ARG A 73 2.89 -10.30 -6.14
C ARG A 73 1.53 -10.71 -6.67
N ASP A 74 1.48 -11.88 -7.28
CA ASP A 74 0.22 -12.49 -7.71
C ASP A 74 -0.43 -13.20 -6.52
N TYR A 75 -1.75 -13.06 -6.42
CA TYR A 75 -2.56 -13.71 -5.40
C TYR A 75 -3.92 -14.13 -5.96
N THR A 76 -4.29 -15.38 -5.72
CA THR A 76 -5.56 -15.95 -6.20
C THR A 76 -6.65 -15.72 -5.18
N LEU A 77 -7.72 -15.07 -5.61
CA LEU A 77 -8.90 -14.80 -4.80
C LEU A 77 -10.10 -15.63 -5.25
N THR A 78 -10.98 -15.91 -4.30
CA THR A 78 -12.33 -16.41 -4.59
C THR A 78 -13.26 -15.23 -4.91
N THR A 79 -14.50 -15.53 -5.32
CA THR A 79 -15.52 -14.48 -5.43
C THR A 79 -16.01 -14.13 -4.03
N GLY A 80 -16.00 -12.85 -3.67
CA GLY A 80 -16.50 -12.42 -2.37
C GLY A 80 -15.87 -11.11 -1.87
N LEU A 81 -16.18 -10.77 -0.62
CA LEU A 81 -15.50 -9.69 0.09
C LEU A 81 -14.21 -10.23 0.70
N HIS A 82 -13.11 -9.55 0.44
CA HIS A 82 -11.80 -9.83 1.03
C HIS A 82 -11.33 -8.62 1.82
N ALA A 83 -10.73 -8.86 2.99
CA ALA A 83 -10.19 -7.81 3.83
C ALA A 83 -8.85 -7.35 3.27
N ILE A 84 -8.76 -6.08 2.87
CA ILE A 84 -7.51 -5.46 2.44
C ILE A 84 -7.03 -4.53 3.55
N ARG A 85 -5.78 -4.70 3.98
CA ARG A 85 -5.07 -3.77 4.87
C ARG A 85 -3.80 -3.31 4.17
N VAL A 86 -3.50 -2.03 4.29
CA VAL A 86 -2.21 -1.44 3.89
C VAL A 86 -1.71 -0.60 5.04
N GLU A 87 -0.45 -0.79 5.40
CA GLU A 87 0.25 -0.02 6.41
C GLU A 87 1.48 0.60 5.77
N TYR A 88 1.76 1.83 6.15
CA TYR A 88 2.86 2.63 5.62
C TYR A 88 3.51 3.41 6.76
N PHE A 89 4.81 3.65 6.67
CA PHE A 89 5.52 4.63 7.49
C PHE A 89 6.46 5.49 6.65
N GLU A 90 6.68 6.70 7.12
CA GLU A 90 7.72 7.63 6.69
C GLU A 90 8.69 7.83 7.85
N GLU A 91 9.99 7.62 7.63
CA GLU A 91 11.01 7.98 8.60
C GLU A 91 11.42 9.45 8.42
N THR A 92 12.01 9.79 7.27
CA THR A 92 12.43 11.16 6.94
C THR A 92 12.48 11.41 5.44
N GLY A 93 12.21 12.64 5.03
CA GLY A 93 12.47 13.08 3.67
C GLY A 93 11.21 13.11 2.80
N SER A 94 11.15 12.26 1.77
CA SER A 94 10.06 12.30 0.79
C SER A 94 9.05 11.18 1.02
N ALA A 95 7.84 11.55 1.39
CA ALA A 95 6.77 10.61 1.64
C ALA A 95 5.91 10.34 0.40
N LEU A 96 5.83 9.06 0.00
CA LEU A 96 4.96 8.59 -1.08
C LEU A 96 4.40 7.21 -0.76
N VAL A 97 3.13 6.99 -1.07
CA VAL A 97 2.49 5.68 -0.93
C VAL A 97 1.48 5.44 -2.05
N LYS A 98 1.63 4.30 -2.72
CA LYS A 98 0.65 3.79 -3.68
C LYS A 98 0.40 2.31 -3.45
N ALA A 99 -0.86 1.91 -3.57
CA ALA A 99 -1.25 0.51 -3.62
C ALA A 99 -2.32 0.30 -4.68
N TRP A 100 -2.16 -0.73 -5.50
CA TRP A 100 -3.09 -1.08 -6.56
C TRP A 100 -3.12 -2.58 -6.81
N TRP A 101 -4.19 -3.04 -7.44
CA TRP A 101 -4.32 -4.41 -7.89
C TRP A 101 -5.11 -4.48 -9.19
N GLN A 102 -4.77 -5.45 -10.02
CA GLN A 102 -5.44 -5.70 -11.29
C GLN A 102 -5.59 -7.20 -11.48
N LYS A 103 -6.74 -7.61 -12.02
CA LYS A 103 -6.94 -9.00 -12.44
C LYS A 103 -5.98 -9.28 -13.60
N GLN A 104 -5.31 -10.42 -13.57
CA GLN A 104 -4.51 -10.90 -14.70
C GLN A 104 -5.39 -11.34 -15.87
#